data_AF-A0A3D0PGT0-F1
#
_entry.id   AF-A0A3D0PGT0-F1
#
_cell.length_a   1.000
_cell.length_b   1.000
_cell.length_c   1.000
_cell.angle_alpha   90.00
_cell.angle_beta   90.00
_cell.angle_gamma   90.00
#
_symmetry.space_group_name_H-M   'P 1'
#
loop_
_entity.id
_entity.type
_entity.pdbx_description
1 polymer ?
#
loop_
_entity_poly.entity_id
_entity_poly.type
_entity_poly.pdbx_seq_one_letter_code
_entity_poly.pdbx_strand_id
1 'polypeptide(L)' 'VQAVLQVLNPREQKILRMRFGLDDGVAHTLEEVGQEFGVTRERIRQIEAKALEKILESKDMALLADY' A
#
# COMPACT_ATOMS: atom_id res chain seq x y z
N VAL A 1 7.82 -4.44 4.20
CA VAL A 1 6.41 -4.17 3.79
C VAL A 1 5.38 -4.46 4.88
N GLN A 2 5.42 -5.62 5.57
CA GLN A 2 4.41 -5.97 6.58
C GLN A 2 4.31 -5.01 7.78
N ALA A 3 5.43 -4.42 8.25
CA ALA A 3 5.42 -3.47 9.36
C ALA A 3 4.59 -2.20 9.07
N VAL A 4 4.58 -1.76 7.81
CA VAL A 4 3.88 -0.54 7.38
C VAL A 4 2.37 -0.75 7.31
N LEU A 5 1.94 -1.98 7.00
CA LEU A 5 0.52 -2.32 7.06
C LEU A 5 0.01 -2.16 8.50
N GLN A 6 0.78 -2.48 9.54
CA GLN A 6 0.31 -2.40 10.93
C GLN A 6 0.01 -0.96 11.40
N VAL A 7 0.63 0.07 10.81
CA VAL A 7 0.40 1.49 11.13
C VAL A 7 -0.65 2.19 10.27
N LEU A 8 -1.28 1.44 9.35
CA LEU A 8 -2.35 1.92 8.50
C LEU A 8 -3.70 1.42 9.00
N ASN A 9 -4.77 2.15 8.70
CA ASN A 9 -6.11 1.71 9.09
C ASN A 9 -6.48 0.43 8.33
N PRO A 10 -7.35 -0.45 8.87
CA PRO A 10 -7.71 -1.72 8.22
C PRO A 10 -8.18 -1.60 6.77
N ARG A 11 -8.83 -0.48 6.42
CA ARG A 11 -9.24 -0.18 5.03
C ARG A 11 -8.06 0.13 4.12
N GLU A 12 -7.11 0.93 4.59
CA GLU A 12 -5.88 1.26 3.84
C GLU A 12 -4.99 0.02 3.69
N GLN A 13 -4.94 -0.84 4.72
CA GLN A 13 -4.26 -2.13 4.63
C GLN A 13 -4.83 -3.01 3.53
N LYS A 14 -6.16 -3.18 3.47
CA LYS A 14 -6.82 -3.96 2.42
C LYS A 14 -6.57 -3.38 1.02
N ILE A 15 -6.63 -2.06 0.88
CA ILE A 15 -6.32 -1.37 -0.38
C ILE A 15 -4.89 -1.72 -0.86
N LEU A 16 -3.90 -1.63 0.03
CA LEU A 16 -2.51 -1.93 -0.33
C LEU A 16 -2.30 -3.44 -0.56
N ARG A 17 -2.96 -4.32 0.19
CA ARG A 17 -2.87 -5.76 -0.03
C ARG A 17 -3.40 -6.15 -1.41
N MET A 18 -4.57 -5.63 -1.81
CA MET A 18 -5.12 -5.85 -3.15
C MET A 18 -4.24 -5.22 -4.24
N ARG A 19 -3.73 -3.99 -4.00
CA ARG A 19 -2.84 -3.29 -4.95
C ARG A 19 -1.56 -4.07 -5.24
N PHE A 20 -0.94 -4.66 -4.23
CA PHE A 20 0.31 -5.39 -4.35
C PHE A 20 0.13 -6.91 -4.46
N GLY A 21 -1.09 -7.43 -4.50
CA GLY A 21 -1.36 -8.86 -4.56
C GLY A 21 -0.85 -9.62 -3.33
N LEU A 22 -0.88 -9.00 -2.14
CA LEU A 22 -0.37 -9.62 -0.91
C LEU A 22 -1.29 -10.69 -0.33
N ASP A 23 -2.57 -10.70 -0.74
CA ASP A 23 -3.56 -11.69 -0.28
C ASP A 23 -3.71 -12.85 -1.28
N ASP A 24 -3.68 -12.58 -2.59
CA ASP A 24 -4.00 -13.52 -3.67
C ASP A 24 -2.87 -13.71 -4.69
N GLY A 25 -1.75 -12.98 -4.56
CA GLY A 25 -0.65 -12.98 -5.51
C GLY A 25 -0.90 -12.12 -6.76
N VAL A 26 -2.05 -11.45 -6.86
CA VAL A 26 -2.45 -10.70 -8.06
C VAL A 26 -2.49 -9.20 -7.76
N ALA A 27 -1.56 -8.47 -8.35
CA ALA A 27 -1.53 -7.02 -8.23
C ALA A 27 -2.63 -6.38 -9.09
N HIS A 28 -3.52 -5.61 -8.47
CA HIS A 28 -4.59 -4.89 -9.15
C HIS A 28 -4.18 -3.44 -9.45
N THR A 29 -4.69 -2.86 -10.52
CA THR A 29 -4.43 -1.46 -10.90
C THR A 29 -5.08 -0.47 -9.91
N LEU A 30 -4.58 0.77 -9.87
CA LEU A 30 -5.19 1.83 -9.05
C LEU A 30 -6.68 2.06 -9.38
N GLU A 31 -7.07 1.77 -10.60
CA GLU A 31 -8.43 1.96 -11.10
C GLU A 31 -9.35 0.82 -10.66
N GLU A 32 -8.90 -0.44 -10.77
CA GLU A 32 -9.62 -1.62 -10.26
C GLU A 32 -9.81 -1.55 -8.74
N VAL A 33 -8.74 -1.23 -8.00
CA VAL A 33 -8.81 -1.04 -6.54
C VAL A 33 -9.72 0.16 -6.20
N GLY A 34 -9.66 1.24 -6.99
CA GLY A 34 -10.57 2.37 -6.81
C GLY A 34 -12.04 1.97 -6.95
N GLN A 35 -12.36 1.21 -8.00
CA GLN A 35 -13.71 0.71 -8.25
C GLN A 35 -14.19 -0.22 -7.12
N GLU A 36 -13.36 -1.16 -6.67
CA GLU A 36 -13.73 -2.11 -5.61
C GLU A 36 -13.98 -1.41 -4.25
N PHE A 37 -13.16 -0.42 -3.91
CA PHE A 37 -13.28 0.30 -2.63
C PHE A 37 -14.19 1.53 -2.69
N GLY A 38 -14.81 1.83 -3.84
CA GLY A 38 -15.67 2.98 -4.06
C GLY A 38 -14.94 4.32 -3.89
N VAL A 39 -13.68 4.39 -4.32
CA VAL A 39 -12.83 5.58 -4.20
C VAL A 39 -12.19 5.92 -5.55
N THR A 40 -11.76 7.16 -5.70
CA THR A 40 -11.08 7.58 -6.94
C THR A 40 -9.69 6.97 -7.03
N ARG A 41 -9.21 6.82 -8.27
CA ARG A 41 -7.82 6.43 -8.57
C ARG A 41 -6.80 7.29 -7.81
N GLU A 42 -7.04 8.59 -7.75
CA GLU A 42 -6.16 9.54 -7.05
C GLU A 42 -6.14 9.27 -5.53
N ARG A 43 -7.26 8.83 -4.95
CA ARG A 43 -7.28 8.45 -3.54
C ARG A 43 -6.39 7.24 -3.26
N ILE A 44 -6.39 6.23 -4.14
CA ILE A 44 -5.48 5.08 -4.02
C ILE A 44 -4.02 5.54 -4.12
N ARG A 45 -3.70 6.42 -5.08
CA ARG A 45 -2.35 7.00 -5.23
C ARG A 45 -1.88 7.73 -3.96
N GLN A 46 -2.76 8.51 -3.33
CA GLN A 46 -2.44 9.20 -2.07
C GLN A 46 -2.16 8.21 -0.92
N ILE A 47 -2.95 7.14 -0.82
CA ILE A 47 -2.76 6.11 0.21
C ILE A 47 -1.42 5.41 -0.01
N GLU A 48 -1.08 5.08 -1.26
CA GLU A 48 0.20 4.48 -1.62
C GLU A 48 1.38 5.41 -1.29
N ALA A 49 1.30 6.69 -1.66
CA ALA A 49 2.33 7.68 -1.34
C ALA A 49 2.53 7.83 0.19
N LYS A 50 1.43 7.91 0.95
CA LYS A 50 1.48 8.00 2.42
C LYS A 50 2.04 6.75 3.07
N ALA A 51 1.75 5.58 2.50
CA ALA A 51 2.31 4.32 2.96
C ALA A 51 3.83 4.30 2.72
N LEU A 52 4.28 4.69 1.52
CA LEU A 52 5.69 4.83 1.14
C LEU A 52 6.44 5.81 2.04
N GLU A 53 5.87 7.00 2.28
CA GLU A 53 6.42 8.02 3.18
C GLU A 53 6.61 7.45 4.60
N LYS A 54 5.61 6.72 5.13
CA LYS A 54 5.75 6.05 6.43
C LYS A 54 6.84 4.99 6.45
N ILE A 55 7.07 4.24 5.35
CA ILE A 55 8.18 3.26 5.26
C ILE A 55 9.53 3.98 5.37
N LEU A 56 9.65 5.12 4.69
CA LEU A 56 10.86 5.94 4.69
C LEU A 56 11.11 6.60 6.04
N GLU A 57 10.05 7.07 6.72
CA GLU A 57 10.12 7.67 8.05
C GLU A 57 10.40 6.63 9.16
N SER A 58 9.81 5.44 9.05
CA SER A 58 10.04 4.32 9.97
C SER A 58 11.39 3.67 9.67
N LYS A 59 12.50 4.38 9.91
CA LYS A 59 13.93 3.98 9.87
C LYS A 59 14.24 2.47 9.61
N ASP A 60 13.88 1.98 8.44
CA ASP A 60 14.35 0.73 7.83
C ASP A 60 14.94 1.05 6.44
N MET A 61 15.58 2.22 6.33
CA MET A 61 16.54 2.54 5.25
C MET A 61 17.71 1.53 5.17
N ALA A 62 17.82 0.59 6.12
CA ALA A 62 18.81 -0.48 6.10
C ALA A 62 18.40 -1.73 5.31
N LEU A 63 17.12 -1.95 4.98
CA LEU A 63 16.68 -3.19 4.30
C LEU A 63 16.50 -3.06 2.78
N LEU A 64 16.56 -1.84 2.22
CA LEU A 64 16.47 -1.61 0.77
C LEU A 64 17.81 -1.26 0.12
N ALA A 65 18.92 -1.28 0.88
CA ALA A 65 20.27 -1.11 0.34
C ALA A 65 20.94 -2.43 -0.07
N ASP A 66 20.27 -3.58 0.11
CA ASP A 66 20.85 -4.91 -0.06
C ASP A 66 20.03 -5.81 -1.02
N TYR A 67 19.63 -5.25 -2.17
CA TYR A 67 19.22 -6.03 -3.34
C TYR A 67 19.66 -5.37 -4.65
#